data_AF-A0A3D0I950-F1
#
_entry.id   AF-A0A3D0I950-F1
#
_cell.length_a   1.000
_cell.length_b   1.000
_cell.length_c   1.000
_cell.angle_alpha   90.00
_cell.angle_beta   90.00
_cell.angle_gamma   90.00
#
_symmetry.space_group_name_H-M   'P 1'
#
loop_
_entity.id
_entity.type
_entity.pdbx_description
1 polymer ?
#
loop_
_entity_poly.entity_id
_entity_poly.type
_entity_poly.pdbx_seq_one_letter_code
_entity_poly.pdbx_strand_id
1 'polypeptide(L)'
;MCPLRIWKDTSGRYIDRASAAALLRDGRTGVLDGFTARDGRTYRGRLELDRESWSVKVRSEGWAEGEQALAAPEYEVNTEPLGRCPREEDCKVIESSTHFICERKLKEEQNGKDDSLPKSCGFQLPRTVCKREITREEAMVYLRTGRTELLTDFTSRFGRPFSATLVLK
;
A
#
# COMPACT_ATOMS: atom_id res chain seq x y z
N MET A 1 -8.12 39.77 2.75
CA MET A 1 -8.75 38.45 2.52
C MET A 1 -7.80 37.64 1.66
N CYS A 2 -7.46 36.40 2.03
CA CYS A 2 -6.58 35.55 1.22
C CYS A 2 -7.39 34.94 0.07
N PRO A 3 -7.03 35.17 -1.22
CA PRO A 3 -7.78 34.65 -2.36
C PRO A 3 -7.47 33.17 -2.68
N LEU A 4 -6.55 32.55 -1.94
CA LEU A 4 -6.10 31.18 -2.18
C LEU A 4 -7.26 30.18 -2.08
N ARG A 5 -7.46 29.42 -3.16
CA ARG A 5 -8.46 28.34 -3.22
C ARG A 5 -7.82 27.01 -3.56
N ILE A 6 -7.73 26.12 -2.57
CA ILE A 6 -7.30 24.73 -2.73
C ILE A 6 -8.54 23.85 -2.67
N TRP A 7 -8.82 23.12 -3.75
CA TRP A 7 -9.91 22.17 -3.79
C TRP A 7 -9.51 20.86 -3.12
N LYS A 8 -10.48 20.23 -2.44
CA LYS A 8 -10.28 18.94 -1.77
C LYS A 8 -9.98 17.79 -2.75
N ASP A 9 -10.46 17.92 -3.98
CA ASP A 9 -10.18 17.03 -5.10
C ASP A 9 -9.69 17.88 -6.27
N THR A 10 -8.60 17.47 -6.92
CA THR A 10 -8.05 18.12 -8.11
C THR A 10 -7.70 17.04 -9.13
N SER A 11 -8.33 17.11 -10.31
CA SER A 11 -8.17 16.12 -11.39
C SER A 11 -8.42 14.68 -10.92
N GLY A 12 -9.47 14.45 -10.12
CA GLY A 12 -9.87 13.12 -9.62
C GLY A 12 -9.03 12.60 -8.46
N ARG A 13 -7.98 13.35 -8.05
CA ARG A 13 -7.12 13.02 -6.92
C ARG A 13 -7.53 13.83 -5.69
N TYR A 14 -7.72 13.16 -4.57
CA TYR A 14 -7.90 13.82 -3.29
C TYR A 14 -6.60 14.47 -2.81
N ILE A 15 -6.69 15.70 -2.30
CA ILE A 15 -5.54 16.41 -1.73
C ILE A 15 -5.59 16.26 -0.21
N ASP A 16 -4.67 15.44 0.31
CA ASP A 16 -4.50 15.24 1.74
C ASP A 16 -3.84 16.45 2.42
N ARG A 17 -3.88 16.47 3.76
CA ARG A 17 -3.35 17.60 4.55
C ARG A 17 -1.85 17.79 4.37
N ALA A 18 -1.07 16.72 4.21
CA ALA A 18 0.38 16.82 4.03
C ALA A 18 0.71 17.41 2.66
N SER A 19 0.02 16.97 1.61
CA SER A 19 0.13 17.56 0.27
C SER A 19 -0.27 19.04 0.26
N ALA A 20 -1.39 19.40 0.92
CA ALA A 20 -1.82 20.79 1.04
C ALA A 20 -0.81 21.64 1.83
N ALA A 21 -0.26 21.11 2.93
CA ALA A 21 0.75 21.80 3.72
C ALA A 21 2.05 22.03 2.93
N ALA A 22 2.51 21.03 2.18
CA ALA A 22 3.66 21.17 1.29
C ALA A 22 3.40 22.22 0.20
N LEU A 23 2.22 22.21 -0.42
CA LEU A 23 1.85 23.20 -1.43
C LEU A 23 1.82 24.63 -0.87
N LEU A 24 1.34 24.83 0.36
CA LEU A 24 1.30 26.12 1.03
C LEU A 24 2.69 26.63 1.41
N ARG A 25 3.55 25.74 1.91
CA ARG A 25 4.91 26.09 2.37
C ARG A 25 5.87 26.28 1.20
N ASP A 26 5.89 25.32 0.29
CA ASP A 26 6.92 25.18 -0.74
C ASP A 26 6.43 25.70 -2.11
N GLY A 27 5.13 26.03 -2.24
CA GLY A 27 4.50 26.45 -3.50
C GLY A 27 4.30 25.32 -4.50
N ARG A 28 4.77 24.11 -4.18
CA ARG A 28 4.63 22.89 -4.99
C ARG A 28 4.67 21.64 -4.12
N THR A 29 4.12 20.54 -4.60
CA THR A 29 4.28 19.22 -3.97
C THR A 29 5.40 18.42 -4.63
N GLY A 30 5.77 17.29 -4.03
CA GLY A 30 6.48 16.22 -4.74
C GLY A 30 5.62 15.60 -5.85
N VAL A 31 6.18 14.61 -6.55
CA VAL A 31 5.43 13.82 -7.54
C VAL A 31 4.41 12.95 -6.82
N LEU A 32 3.14 13.10 -7.21
CA LEU A 32 1.99 12.41 -6.67
C LEU A 32 1.37 11.53 -7.78
N ASP A 33 0.87 10.37 -7.38
CA ASP A 33 0.13 9.47 -8.28
C ASP A 33 -1.37 9.66 -8.12
N GLY A 34 -2.13 9.11 -9.08
CA GLY A 34 -3.58 8.98 -8.99
C GLY A 34 -4.38 10.14 -9.56
N PHE A 35 -3.75 11.05 -10.33
CA PHE A 35 -4.50 12.00 -11.15
C PHE A 35 -5.17 11.26 -12.29
N THR A 36 -6.38 11.68 -12.66
CA THR A 36 -7.17 11.02 -13.69
C THR A 36 -7.37 11.96 -14.87
N ALA A 37 -7.02 11.50 -16.06
CA ALA A 37 -7.23 12.20 -17.31
C ALA A 37 -8.68 12.02 -17.79
N ARG A 38 -9.10 12.81 -18.80
CA ARG A 38 -10.48 12.77 -19.32
C ARG A 38 -10.87 11.41 -19.92
N ASP A 39 -9.88 10.64 -20.37
CA ASP A 39 -10.04 9.28 -20.90
C ASP A 39 -10.09 8.20 -19.81
N GLY A 40 -10.06 8.59 -18.53
CA GLY A 40 -10.08 7.69 -17.38
C GLY A 40 -8.72 7.08 -17.03
N ARG A 41 -7.65 7.39 -17.78
CA ARG A 41 -6.30 6.91 -17.45
C ARG A 41 -5.74 7.68 -16.27
N THR A 42 -5.03 6.96 -15.39
CA THR A 42 -4.31 7.59 -14.29
C THR A 42 -2.92 8.03 -14.73
N TYR A 43 -2.46 9.17 -14.24
CA TYR A 43 -1.15 9.71 -14.51
C TYR A 43 -0.49 10.26 -13.25
N ARG A 44 0.83 10.46 -13.31
CA ARG A 44 1.65 11.04 -12.23
C ARG A 44 1.82 12.53 -12.47
N GLY A 45 1.86 13.32 -11.41
CA GLY A 45 2.06 14.75 -11.53
C GLY A 45 2.38 15.42 -10.22
N ARG A 46 2.72 16.71 -10.26
CA ARG A 46 2.87 17.53 -9.05
C ARG A 46 1.88 18.69 -9.07
N LEU A 47 1.47 19.13 -7.90
CA LEU A 47 0.68 20.35 -7.75
C LEU A 47 1.63 21.53 -7.68
N GLU A 48 1.32 22.59 -8.41
CA GLU A 48 2.02 23.87 -8.35
C GLU A 48 1.01 24.98 -8.04
N LEU A 49 1.36 25.85 -7.10
CA LEU A 49 0.57 27.03 -6.77
C LEU A 49 0.92 28.16 -7.73
N ASP A 50 -0.06 28.56 -8.54
CA ASP A 50 0.03 29.75 -9.36
C ASP A 50 -0.16 30.99 -8.50
N ARG A 51 0.91 31.77 -8.29
CA ARG A 51 0.90 32.94 -7.39
C ARG A 51 0.25 34.18 -7.99
N GLU A 52 -0.03 34.17 -9.30
CA GLU A 52 -0.71 35.28 -9.98
C GLU A 52 -2.23 35.14 -9.83
N SER A 53 -2.75 33.94 -10.09
CA SER A 53 -4.18 33.60 -10.00
C SER A 53 -4.59 32.96 -8.68
N TRP A 54 -3.63 32.71 -7.77
CA TRP A 54 -3.83 32.01 -6.49
C TRP A 54 -4.58 30.68 -6.61
N SER A 55 -4.28 29.94 -7.69
CA SER A 55 -4.94 28.68 -8.05
C SER A 55 -3.95 27.52 -8.14
N VAL A 56 -4.43 26.30 -7.91
CA VAL A 56 -3.60 25.09 -7.98
C VAL A 56 -3.63 24.52 -9.40
N LYS A 57 -2.46 24.29 -10.00
CA LYS A 57 -2.30 23.65 -11.32
C LYS A 57 -1.62 22.30 -11.17
N VAL A 58 -2.04 21.32 -11.96
CA VAL A 58 -1.38 20.01 -12.04
C VAL A 58 -0.38 20.04 -13.18
N ARG A 59 0.89 19.77 -12.89
CA ARG A 59 1.90 19.46 -13.91
C ARG A 59 2.01 17.95 -14.05
N SER A 60 1.65 17.43 -15.22
CA SER A 60 1.83 16.01 -15.54
C SER A 60 3.31 15.68 -15.71
N GLU A 61 3.78 14.65 -15.02
CA GLU A 61 5.17 14.15 -15.11
C GLU A 61 5.25 12.86 -15.94
N GLY A 62 4.12 12.33 -16.41
CA GLY A 62 4.05 11.14 -17.25
C GLY A 62 2.82 10.29 -16.95
N TRP A 63 2.51 9.36 -17.84
CA TRP A 63 1.47 8.36 -17.61
C TRP A 63 1.89 7.43 -16.48
N ALA A 64 0.94 6.96 -15.67
CA ALA A 64 1.21 5.80 -14.85
C ALA A 64 1.23 4.60 -15.81
N GLU A 65 2.40 4.23 -16.30
CA GLU A 65 2.61 3.04 -17.12
C GLU A 65 2.26 1.79 -16.33
N GLY A 66 0.98 1.43 -16.38
CA GLY A 66 0.45 0.27 -15.69
C GLY A 66 0.58 0.38 -14.18
N GLU A 67 -0.23 -0.43 -13.52
CA GLU A 67 0.11 -0.92 -12.20
C GLU A 67 1.30 -1.89 -12.38
N GLN A 68 2.45 -1.42 -12.86
CA GLN A 68 3.67 -2.17 -12.70
C GLN A 68 3.94 -2.14 -11.21
N ALA A 69 3.81 -3.32 -10.61
CA ALA A 69 4.33 -3.63 -9.30
C ALA A 69 5.66 -2.90 -9.14
N LEU A 70 5.65 -1.75 -8.47
CA LEU A 70 6.81 -1.35 -7.69
C LEU A 70 7.16 -2.62 -6.95
N ALA A 71 8.32 -3.19 -7.24
CA ALA A 71 8.81 -4.39 -6.56
C ALA A 71 8.42 -4.22 -5.10
N ALA A 72 7.56 -5.13 -4.60
CA ALA A 72 6.98 -4.97 -3.27
C ALA A 72 8.14 -4.62 -2.34
N PRO A 73 8.08 -3.47 -1.64
CA PRO A 73 9.24 -2.96 -0.91
C PRO A 73 9.83 -4.10 -0.10
N GLU A 74 11.13 -4.35 -0.29
CA GLU A 74 11.81 -5.43 0.42
C GLU A 74 12.11 -4.92 1.82
N TYR A 75 11.52 -5.58 2.80
CA TYR A 75 11.70 -5.24 4.19
C TYR A 75 12.72 -6.18 4.84
N GLU A 76 13.32 -5.73 5.94
CA GLU A 76 14.20 -6.57 6.75
C GLU A 76 13.44 -7.80 7.26
N VAL A 77 14.09 -8.95 7.19
CA VAL A 77 13.46 -10.25 7.48
C VAL A 77 13.88 -10.72 8.86
N ASN A 78 12.92 -10.77 9.79
CA ASN A 78 13.09 -11.47 11.05
C ASN A 78 12.66 -12.94 10.89
N THR A 79 13.62 -13.87 11.04
CA THR A 79 13.41 -15.32 10.94
C THR A 79 12.65 -15.91 12.12
N GLU A 80 12.42 -15.14 13.18
CA GLU A 80 11.59 -15.56 14.31
C GLU A 80 10.13 -15.81 13.85
N PRO A 81 9.54 -16.95 14.22
CA PRO A 81 8.14 -17.23 13.90
C PRO A 81 7.19 -16.19 14.53
N LEU A 82 6.25 -15.66 13.75
CA LEU A 82 5.23 -14.73 14.25
C LEU A 82 4.15 -15.44 15.07
N GLY A 83 3.85 -16.69 14.72
CA GLY A 83 2.78 -17.45 15.35
C GLY A 83 2.41 -18.70 14.57
N ARG A 84 1.33 -19.35 15.03
CA ARG A 84 0.75 -20.52 14.35
C ARG A 84 0.05 -20.11 13.07
N CYS A 85 0.08 -20.98 12.06
CA CYS A 85 -0.67 -20.78 10.84
C CYS A 85 -2.17 -20.91 11.14
N PRO A 86 -3.03 -19.99 10.68
CA PRO A 86 -4.46 -20.06 10.97
C PRO A 86 -5.19 -21.11 10.11
N ARG A 87 -4.51 -21.70 9.12
CA ARG A 87 -5.03 -22.76 8.26
C ARG A 87 -4.53 -24.16 8.65
N GLU A 88 -3.40 -24.24 9.35
CA GLU A 88 -2.75 -25.50 9.73
C GLU A 88 -2.18 -25.41 11.13
N GLU A 89 -2.56 -26.35 11.99
CA GLU A 89 -2.22 -26.31 13.42
C GLU A 89 -0.73 -26.59 13.68
N ASP A 90 -0.10 -27.42 12.85
CA ASP A 90 1.30 -27.85 12.96
C ASP A 90 2.29 -26.98 12.15
N CYS A 91 1.85 -25.82 11.66
CA CYS A 91 2.71 -24.91 10.90
C CYS A 91 2.87 -23.55 11.57
N LYS A 92 4.03 -22.94 11.32
CA LYS A 92 4.34 -21.59 11.77
C LYS A 92 4.32 -20.61 10.60
N VAL A 93 3.96 -19.36 10.87
CA VAL A 93 4.08 -18.25 9.92
C VAL A 93 5.40 -17.54 10.19
N ILE A 94 6.16 -17.38 9.12
CA ILE A 94 7.46 -16.71 9.11
C ILE A 94 7.39 -15.49 8.19
N GLU A 95 8.25 -14.53 8.48
CA GLU A 95 8.38 -13.31 7.71
C GLU A 95 9.30 -13.55 6.52
N SER A 96 8.94 -13.01 5.36
CA SER A 96 9.81 -12.86 4.19
C SER A 96 9.95 -11.38 3.84
N SER A 97 10.76 -11.06 2.84
CA SER A 97 10.98 -9.67 2.41
C SER A 97 9.70 -9.00 1.94
N THR A 98 8.72 -9.78 1.44
CA THR A 98 7.51 -9.28 0.80
C THR A 98 6.21 -9.81 1.40
N HIS A 99 6.25 -10.92 2.15
CA HIS A 99 5.06 -11.61 2.66
C HIS A 99 5.29 -12.15 4.08
N PHE A 100 4.21 -12.30 4.84
CA PHE A 100 4.12 -13.25 5.94
C PHE A 100 3.57 -14.56 5.37
N ILE A 101 4.36 -15.62 5.43
CA ILE A 101 4.13 -16.86 4.69
C ILE A 101 4.19 -18.07 5.64
N CYS A 102 3.36 -19.08 5.37
CA CYS A 102 3.48 -20.37 6.04
C CYS A 102 4.84 -21.01 5.74
N GLU A 103 5.53 -21.51 6.77
CA GLU A 103 6.86 -22.13 6.65
C GLU A 103 6.92 -23.21 5.56
N ARG A 104 5.88 -24.04 5.46
CA ARG A 104 5.81 -25.10 4.44
C ARG A 104 5.70 -24.55 3.03
N LYS A 105 4.95 -23.46 2.86
CA LYS A 105 4.82 -22.78 1.56
C LYS A 105 6.14 -22.13 1.14
N LEU A 106 6.87 -21.53 2.08
CA LEU A 106 8.20 -20.98 1.78
C LEU A 106 9.16 -22.08 1.31
N LYS A 107 9.14 -23.26 1.96
CA LYS A 107 9.93 -24.43 1.54
C LYS A 107 9.54 -24.92 0.14
N GLU A 108 8.25 -24.95 -0.18
CA GLU A 108 7.76 -25.31 -1.52
C GLU A 108 8.23 -24.31 -2.60
N GLU A 109 8.27 -23.01 -2.29
CA GLU A 109 8.80 -21.97 -3.19
C GLU A 109 10.32 -22.05 -3.39
N GLN A 110 11.07 -22.42 -2.34
CA GLN A 110 12.54 -22.52 -2.38
C GLN A 110 13.05 -23.82 -3.01
N ASN A 111 12.45 -24.95 -2.66
CA ASN A 111 12.94 -26.29 -3.05
C ASN A 111 12.19 -26.87 -4.26
N GLY A 112 11.15 -26.18 -4.74
CA GLY A 112 10.28 -26.69 -5.79
C GLY A 112 9.22 -27.66 -5.25
N LYS A 113 8.25 -27.96 -6.12
CA LYS A 113 7.10 -28.80 -5.77
C LYS A 113 7.53 -30.26 -5.68
N ASP A 114 7.51 -30.81 -4.46
CA ASP A 114 7.77 -32.21 -4.19
C ASP A 114 6.46 -32.92 -3.82
N ASP A 115 6.00 -33.82 -4.69
CA ASP A 115 4.76 -34.59 -4.49
C ASP A 115 4.85 -35.59 -3.31
N SER A 116 6.04 -35.81 -2.74
CA SER A 116 6.23 -36.65 -1.56
C SER A 116 6.01 -35.92 -0.23
N LEU A 117 5.94 -34.58 -0.24
CA LEU A 117 5.71 -33.76 0.95
C LEU A 117 4.23 -33.36 1.09
N PRO A 118 3.73 -33.17 2.33
CA PRO A 118 2.38 -32.67 2.55
C PRO A 118 2.20 -31.29 1.91
N LYS A 119 1.08 -31.08 1.20
CA LYS A 119 0.78 -29.80 0.53
C LYS A 119 0.77 -28.64 1.53
N SER A 120 1.28 -27.49 1.11
CA SER A 120 1.14 -26.26 1.89
C SER A 120 -0.32 -25.77 1.88
N CYS A 121 -0.80 -25.19 2.98
CA CYS A 121 -2.12 -24.55 3.06
C CYS A 121 -2.32 -23.34 2.15
N GLY A 122 -1.28 -22.90 1.45
CA GLY A 122 -1.36 -21.74 0.56
C GLY A 122 -1.41 -20.39 1.27
N PHE A 123 -1.35 -20.34 2.61
CA PHE A 123 -1.41 -19.08 3.36
C PHE A 123 -0.23 -18.15 3.03
N GLN A 124 -0.55 -16.94 2.58
CA GLN A 124 0.35 -15.82 2.36
C GLN A 124 -0.40 -14.51 2.63
N LEU A 125 0.21 -13.63 3.41
CA LEU A 125 -0.25 -12.27 3.64
C LEU A 125 0.83 -11.31 3.11
N PRO A 126 0.55 -10.47 2.10
CA PRO A 126 1.50 -9.46 1.65
C PRO A 126 1.87 -8.50 2.78
N ARG A 127 3.16 -8.15 2.88
CA ARG A 127 3.63 -7.09 3.79
C ARG A 127 3.19 -5.72 3.33
N THR A 128 2.90 -5.54 2.05
CA THR A 128 2.34 -4.28 1.54
C THR A 128 0.95 -4.53 0.97
N VAL A 129 -0.06 -3.87 1.55
CA VAL A 129 -1.46 -3.94 1.11
C VAL A 129 -1.91 -2.51 0.79
N CYS A 130 -2.38 -2.27 -0.43
CA CYS A 130 -2.86 -0.94 -0.87
C CYS A 130 -1.90 0.22 -0.52
N LYS A 131 -0.60 0.02 -0.81
CA LYS A 131 0.51 0.97 -0.54
C LYS A 131 0.80 1.24 0.95
N ARG A 132 0.23 0.45 1.87
CA ARG A 132 0.54 0.47 3.30
C ARG A 132 1.32 -0.78 3.69
N GLU A 133 2.34 -0.61 4.52
CA GLU A 133 3.01 -1.72 5.19
C GLU A 133 2.14 -2.30 6.31
N ILE A 134 2.09 -3.63 6.38
CA ILE A 134 1.57 -4.39 7.49
C ILE A 134 2.74 -4.72 8.40
N THR A 135 2.71 -4.17 9.60
CA THR A 135 3.73 -4.38 10.63
C THR A 135 3.66 -5.80 11.18
N ARG A 136 4.76 -6.22 11.82
CA ARG A 136 4.85 -7.55 12.43
C ARG A 136 3.80 -7.72 13.52
N GLU A 137 3.55 -6.69 14.32
CA GLU A 137 2.55 -6.68 15.39
C GLU A 137 1.13 -6.82 14.84
N GLU A 138 0.78 -6.09 13.78
CA GLU A 138 -0.51 -6.21 13.10
C GLU A 138 -0.70 -7.62 12.51
N ALA A 139 0.36 -8.19 11.92
CA ALA A 139 0.34 -9.56 11.43
C ALA A 139 0.15 -10.58 12.56
N MET A 140 0.78 -10.40 13.72
CA MET A 140 0.55 -11.26 14.89
C MET A 140 -0.92 -11.22 15.36
N VAL A 141 -1.52 -10.03 15.42
CA VAL A 141 -2.94 -9.87 15.78
C VAL A 141 -3.85 -10.55 14.75
N TYR A 142 -3.54 -10.39 13.46
CA TYR A 142 -4.24 -11.04 12.36
C TYR A 142 -4.19 -12.58 12.48
N LEU A 143 -3.01 -13.14 12.75
CA LEU A 143 -2.83 -14.59 12.93
C LEU A 143 -3.58 -15.13 14.15
N ARG A 144 -3.58 -14.40 15.27
CA ARG A 144 -4.23 -14.83 16.51
C ARG A 144 -5.75 -14.75 16.45
N THR A 145 -6.30 -13.69 15.86
CA THR A 145 -7.73 -13.37 15.94
C THR A 145 -8.48 -13.60 14.63
N GLY A 146 -7.76 -13.88 13.54
CA GLY A 146 -8.31 -13.97 12.18
C GLY A 146 -8.68 -12.61 11.58
N ARG A 147 -8.35 -11.49 12.23
CA ARG A 147 -8.60 -10.13 11.73
C ARG A 147 -7.60 -9.13 12.27
N THR A 148 -7.35 -8.05 11.55
CA THR A 148 -6.59 -6.91 12.11
C THR A 148 -7.52 -5.99 12.90
N GLU A 149 -6.94 -5.03 13.60
CA GLU A 149 -7.70 -3.85 14.02
C GLU A 149 -8.05 -2.96 12.80
N LEU A 150 -8.66 -1.80 13.06
CA LEU A 150 -8.90 -0.81 12.01
C LEU A 150 -7.57 -0.18 11.61
N LEU A 151 -7.06 -0.59 10.45
CA LEU A 151 -5.84 -0.01 9.90
C LEU A 151 -6.21 1.25 9.11
N THR A 152 -5.48 2.33 9.37
CA THR A 152 -5.62 3.62 8.67
C THR A 152 -4.59 3.72 7.54
N ASP A 153 -4.62 4.79 6.74
CA ASP A 153 -3.56 5.09 5.76
C ASP A 153 -3.42 4.12 4.58
N PHE A 154 -4.42 3.28 4.32
CA PHE A 154 -4.49 2.62 3.02
C PHE A 154 -4.75 3.65 1.93
N THR A 155 -4.11 3.48 0.78
CA THR A 155 -4.31 4.38 -0.35
C THR A 155 -5.01 3.64 -1.47
N SER A 156 -6.21 4.10 -1.83
CA SER A 156 -6.94 3.53 -2.96
C SER A 156 -6.21 3.81 -4.28
N ARG A 157 -6.65 3.15 -5.36
CA ARG A 157 -6.12 3.40 -6.71
C ARG A 157 -6.17 4.88 -7.12
N PHE A 158 -7.16 5.63 -6.60
CA PHE A 158 -7.35 7.06 -6.88
C PHE A 158 -6.62 7.98 -5.87
N GLY A 159 -5.70 7.45 -5.07
CA GLY A 159 -4.94 8.24 -4.09
C GLY A 159 -5.76 8.68 -2.87
N ARG A 160 -6.97 8.14 -2.69
CA ARG A 160 -7.81 8.46 -1.51
C ARG A 160 -7.38 7.62 -0.32
N PRO A 161 -7.03 8.22 0.83
CA PRO A 161 -6.79 7.47 2.05
C PRO A 161 -8.09 6.84 2.51
N PHE A 162 -8.03 5.58 2.95
CA PHE A 162 -9.16 4.87 3.55
C PHE A 162 -8.68 3.99 4.70
N SER A 163 -9.61 3.60 5.55
CA SER A 163 -9.38 2.69 6.66
C SER A 163 -10.08 1.37 6.37
N ALA A 164 -9.45 0.26 6.71
CA ALA A 164 -10.02 -1.07 6.52
C ALA A 164 -9.51 -2.05 7.58
N THR A 165 -10.24 -3.13 7.75
CA THR A 165 -9.84 -4.28 8.56
C THR A 165 -9.60 -5.46 7.64
N LEU A 166 -8.42 -6.06 7.74
CA LEU A 166 -8.13 -7.31 7.03
C LEU A 166 -8.77 -8.46 7.80
N VAL A 167 -9.44 -9.36 7.09
CA VAL A 167 -10.08 -10.54 7.66
C VAL A 167 -9.57 -11.79 6.96
N LEU A 168 -9.35 -12.85 7.73
CA LEU A 168 -9.03 -14.16 7.22
C LEU A 168 -10.34 -14.80 6.74
N LYS A 169 -10.39 -15.10 5.44
CA LYS A 169 -11.50 -15.83 4.80
C LYS A 169 -11.05 -17.23 4.47
#